data_AF-A0A6P7GQ74-F1
#
_entry.id   AF-A0A6P7GQ74-F1
#
_cell.length_a   1.000
_cell.length_b   1.000
_cell.length_c   1.000
_cell.angle_alpha   90.00
_cell.angle_beta   90.00
_cell.angle_gamma   90.00
#
_symmetry.space_group_name_H-M   'P 1'
#
loop_
_entity.id
_entity.type
_entity.pdbx_description
1 polymer ?
#
loop_
_entity_poly.entity_id
_entity_poly.type
_entity_poly.pdbx_seq_one_letter_code
_entity_poly.pdbx_strand_id
1 'polypeptide(L)'
;MGAHVAGIGAAKIKNGKVGRITGLDPARPGYRDNRLDNKLDLNDAMLVECLHTFIQVLGLAEPVGHIDFYANGGMFQPGCPDLNDMWKIGESLYCNHGRAYHLFAESIVNDKAFKSVKCKSVQEAVVSKCTEESDVYMGQYDSYNNAKGIYYFKTRDRPPFTL
;
A
#
# COMPACT_ATOMS: atom_id res chain seq x y z
N MET A 1 -10.12 -0.52 6.18
CA MET A 1 -11.54 -0.54 5.75
C MET A 1 -11.87 0.48 4.66
N GLY A 2 -11.51 1.76 4.83
CA GLY A 2 -11.86 2.83 3.86
C GLY A 2 -11.47 2.55 2.41
N ALA A 3 -10.37 1.83 2.17
CA ALA A 3 -9.97 1.38 0.83
C ALA A 3 -11.08 0.62 0.08
N HIS A 4 -11.76 -0.30 0.75
CA HIS A 4 -12.86 -1.07 0.15
C HIS A 4 -14.12 -0.23 -0.02
N VAL A 5 -14.39 0.70 0.89
CA VAL A 5 -15.51 1.65 0.75
C VAL A 5 -15.31 2.50 -0.50
N ALA A 6 -14.08 2.95 -0.76
CA ALA A 6 -13.75 3.69 -1.98
C ALA A 6 -13.96 2.85 -3.25
N GLY A 7 -13.47 1.61 -3.28
CA GLY A 7 -13.65 0.69 -4.41
C GLY A 7 -15.12 0.38 -4.70
N ILE A 8 -15.85 -0.10 -3.69
CA ILE A 8 -17.28 -0.42 -3.78
C ILE A 8 -18.09 0.82 -4.18
N GLY A 9 -17.76 1.99 -3.64
CA GLY A 9 -18.41 3.25 -4.00
C GLY A 9 -18.16 3.63 -5.47
N ALA A 10 -16.91 3.52 -5.93
CA ALA A 10 -16.55 3.78 -7.31
C ALA A 10 -17.26 2.85 -8.30
N ALA A 11 -17.42 1.57 -7.95
CA ALA A 11 -18.15 0.60 -8.75
C ALA A 11 -19.66 0.93 -8.93
N LYS A 12 -20.23 1.85 -8.13
CA LYS A 12 -21.62 2.32 -8.29
C LYS A 12 -21.77 3.52 -9.22
N ILE A 13 -20.68 4.13 -9.68
CA ILE A 13 -20.73 5.25 -10.61
C ILE A 13 -21.15 4.74 -12.00
N LYS A 14 -22.28 5.25 -12.51
CA LYS A 14 -22.86 4.82 -13.79
C LYS A 14 -22.29 5.53 -15.01
N ASN A 15 -21.83 6.77 -14.83
CA ASN A 15 -21.37 7.64 -15.91
C ASN A 15 -19.89 7.98 -15.70
N GLY A 16 -19.04 7.33 -16.49
CA GLY A 16 -17.58 7.47 -16.38
C GLY A 16 -16.96 6.58 -15.31
N LYS A 17 -15.66 6.76 -15.09
CA LYS A 17 -14.85 5.98 -14.16
C LYS A 17 -14.10 6.93 -13.23
N VAL A 18 -13.95 6.56 -11.95
CA VAL A 18 -13.11 7.32 -11.02
C VAL A 18 -11.68 7.38 -11.57
N GLY A 19 -11.06 8.57 -11.56
CA GLY A 19 -9.71 8.74 -12.11
C GLY A 19 -8.64 7.98 -11.31
N ARG A 20 -8.68 8.06 -9.98
CA ARG A 20 -7.69 7.42 -9.10
C ARG A 20 -8.33 6.97 -7.80
N ILE A 21 -7.97 5.77 -7.34
CA ILE A 21 -8.18 5.30 -5.97
C ILE A 21 -6.82 4.95 -5.37
N THR A 22 -6.60 5.39 -4.13
CA THR A 22 -5.43 5.03 -3.33
C THR A 22 -5.89 4.21 -2.13
N GLY A 23 -5.54 2.93 -2.13
CA GLY A 23 -5.77 2.01 -1.00
C GLY A 23 -4.63 2.08 0.01
N LEU A 24 -4.88 2.69 1.17
CA LEU A 24 -3.90 2.75 2.26
C LEU A 24 -4.13 1.58 3.22
N ASP A 25 -3.22 0.62 3.20
CA ASP A 25 -3.25 -0.69 3.85
C ASP A 25 -4.65 -1.33 3.82
N PRO A 26 -5.15 -1.74 2.62
CA PRO A 26 -6.49 -2.32 2.48
C PRO A 26 -6.71 -3.47 3.47
N ALA A 27 -7.88 -3.53 4.11
CA ALA A 27 -8.08 -4.44 5.23
C ALA A 27 -8.25 -5.89 4.77
N ARG A 28 -7.58 -6.82 5.44
CA ARG A 28 -7.73 -8.26 5.19
C ARG A 28 -8.93 -8.90 5.89
N PRO A 29 -9.16 -8.68 7.19
CA PRO A 29 -10.27 -9.30 7.90
C PRO A 29 -11.61 -8.95 7.26
N GLY A 30 -12.34 -9.97 6.80
CA GLY A 30 -13.65 -9.80 6.16
C GLY A 30 -13.62 -9.39 4.69
N TYR A 31 -12.45 -9.31 4.02
CA TYR A 31 -12.35 -8.93 2.60
C TYR A 31 -11.51 -9.88 1.74
N ARG A 32 -10.54 -10.62 2.32
CA ARG A 32 -9.65 -11.52 1.56
C ARG A 32 -10.42 -12.43 0.59
N ASP A 33 -11.41 -13.14 1.13
CA ASP A 33 -12.20 -14.12 0.39
C ASP A 33 -13.52 -13.54 -0.18
N ASN A 34 -13.69 -12.21 -0.12
CA ASN A 34 -14.84 -11.57 -0.73
C ASN A 34 -14.73 -11.56 -2.25
N ARG A 35 -15.89 -11.58 -2.87
CA ARG A 35 -16.06 -11.33 -4.30
C ARG A 35 -15.54 -9.92 -4.65
N LEU A 36 -15.07 -9.75 -5.89
CA LEU A 36 -14.48 -8.49 -6.37
C LEU A 36 -15.44 -7.30 -6.26
N ASP A 37 -16.76 -7.53 -6.38
CA ASP A 37 -17.80 -6.50 -6.22
C ASP A 37 -17.99 -6.02 -4.77
N ASN A 38 -17.34 -6.68 -3.80
CA ASN A 38 -17.44 -6.39 -2.36
C ASN A 38 -16.06 -6.14 -1.72
N LYS A 39 -15.05 -5.79 -2.51
CA LYS A 39 -13.74 -5.34 -2.04
C LYS A 39 -13.14 -4.34 -3.02
N LEU A 40 -11.95 -3.83 -2.69
CA LEU A 40 -11.20 -2.98 -3.61
C LEU A 40 -10.60 -3.87 -4.69
N ASP A 41 -10.74 -3.46 -5.94
CA ASP A 41 -10.18 -4.13 -7.10
C ASP A 41 -9.65 -3.11 -8.12
N LEU A 42 -8.67 -3.53 -8.95
CA LEU A 42 -8.09 -2.68 -9.98
C LEU A 42 -9.12 -2.15 -10.98
N ASN A 43 -10.25 -2.84 -11.16
CA ASN A 43 -11.30 -2.40 -12.08
C ASN A 43 -12.13 -1.24 -11.53
N ASP A 44 -12.00 -0.84 -10.26
CA ASP A 44 -12.82 0.20 -9.65
C ASP A 44 -12.49 1.62 -10.14
N ALA A 45 -11.27 1.86 -10.65
CA ALA A 45 -10.85 3.17 -11.16
C ALA A 45 -9.97 3.06 -12.41
N MET A 46 -9.69 4.20 -13.07
CA MET A 46 -8.72 4.26 -14.17
C MET A 46 -7.31 3.94 -13.67
N LEU A 47 -7.00 4.36 -12.45
CA LEU A 47 -5.82 3.96 -11.69
C LEU A 47 -6.24 3.56 -10.28
N VAL A 48 -5.73 2.42 -9.83
CA VAL A 48 -5.81 1.97 -8.44
C VAL A 48 -4.40 1.71 -8.01
N GLU A 49 -3.93 2.40 -6.98
CA GLU A 49 -2.68 2.07 -6.31
C GLU A 49 -2.99 1.61 -4.89
N CYS A 50 -2.17 0.72 -4.36
CA CYS A 50 -2.24 0.33 -2.97
C CYS A 50 -0.88 0.48 -2.30
N LEU A 51 -0.89 0.98 -1.07
CA LEU A 51 0.25 0.90 -0.17
C LEU A 51 -0.04 -0.13 0.92
N HIS A 52 0.81 -1.14 0.99
CA HIS A 52 0.78 -2.21 1.98
C HIS A 52 1.86 -1.96 3.03
N THR A 53 1.45 -1.82 4.28
CA THR A 53 2.34 -1.59 5.43
C THR A 53 2.20 -2.62 6.53
N PHE A 54 1.14 -3.44 6.56
CA PHE A 54 0.99 -4.45 7.61
C PHE A 54 0.22 -5.72 7.20
N ILE A 55 0.70 -6.38 6.16
CA ILE A 55 0.09 -7.57 5.54
C ILE A 55 0.11 -8.83 6.41
N GLN A 56 0.95 -8.84 7.45
CA GLN A 56 1.06 -9.97 8.37
C GLN A 56 -0.23 -10.15 9.20
N VAL A 57 -0.90 -9.05 9.56
CA VAL A 57 -2.06 -9.06 10.47
C VAL A 57 -3.29 -8.40 9.86
N LEU A 58 -3.23 -7.10 9.55
CA LEU A 58 -4.40 -6.29 9.23
C LEU A 58 -4.56 -5.98 7.74
N GLY A 59 -3.46 -5.80 7.01
CA GLY A 59 -3.46 -5.50 5.58
C GLY A 59 -3.64 -6.74 4.70
N LEU A 60 -4.19 -6.56 3.49
CA LEU A 60 -4.19 -7.58 2.44
C LEU A 60 -2.76 -7.84 1.97
N ALA A 61 -2.41 -9.10 1.71
CA ALA A 61 -1.10 -9.43 1.17
C ALA A 61 -1.13 -9.46 -0.36
N GLU A 62 -2.26 -9.90 -0.92
CA GLU A 62 -2.47 -9.93 -2.35
C GLU A 62 -2.48 -8.53 -2.96
N PRO A 63 -1.90 -8.37 -4.17
CA PRO A 63 -2.03 -7.13 -4.90
C PRO A 63 -3.48 -6.96 -5.36
N VAL A 64 -4.04 -5.78 -5.16
CA VAL A 64 -5.42 -5.45 -5.56
C VAL A 64 -5.49 -4.17 -6.41
N GLY A 65 -4.35 -3.55 -6.69
CA GLY A 65 -4.23 -2.38 -7.55
C GLY A 65 -3.68 -2.69 -8.93
N HIS A 66 -3.53 -1.62 -9.70
CA HIS A 66 -2.63 -1.61 -10.85
C HIS A 66 -1.17 -1.56 -10.38
N ILE A 67 -0.93 -0.84 -9.28
CA ILE A 67 0.38 -0.63 -8.66
C ILE A 67 0.24 -0.94 -7.16
N ASP A 68 1.04 -1.88 -6.67
CA ASP A 68 1.02 -2.28 -5.26
C ASP A 68 2.39 -2.08 -4.64
N PHE A 69 2.48 -1.11 -3.74
CA PHE A 69 3.70 -0.80 -3.00
C PHE A 69 3.73 -1.55 -1.67
N TYR A 70 4.86 -2.16 -1.34
CA TYR A 70 5.10 -2.86 -0.07
C TYR A 70 6.24 -2.16 0.68
N ALA A 71 5.89 -1.15 1.47
CA ALA A 71 6.88 -0.41 2.26
C ALA A 71 7.51 -1.34 3.30
N ASN A 72 8.84 -1.43 3.29
CA ASN A 72 9.60 -2.33 4.16
C ASN A 72 9.10 -3.80 4.06
N GLY A 73 8.62 -4.19 2.88
CA GLY A 73 8.08 -5.52 2.59
C GLY A 73 6.62 -5.71 3.04
N GLY A 74 5.94 -4.65 3.49
CA GLY A 74 4.58 -4.72 4.03
C GLY A 74 4.50 -5.43 5.39
N MET A 75 5.63 -5.64 6.05
CA MET A 75 5.75 -6.35 7.33
C MET A 75 5.71 -5.36 8.51
N PHE A 76 6.62 -5.47 9.47
CA PHE A 76 6.77 -4.46 10.51
C PHE A 76 7.47 -3.21 9.96
N GLN A 77 6.89 -2.05 10.24
CA GLN A 77 7.40 -0.78 9.83
C GLN A 77 8.45 -0.28 10.82
N PRO A 78 9.55 0.33 10.34
CA PRO A 78 10.57 0.91 11.21
C PRO A 78 9.94 1.86 12.25
N GLY A 79 10.35 1.72 13.51
CA GLY A 79 9.83 2.52 14.63
C GLY A 79 8.49 2.06 15.21
N CYS A 80 7.85 1.03 14.65
CA CYS A 80 6.66 0.42 15.24
C CYS A 80 7.02 -0.83 16.07
N PRO A 81 6.33 -1.10 17.19
CA PRO A 81 6.51 -2.34 17.94
C PRO A 81 6.17 -3.59 17.12
N ASP A 82 6.82 -4.70 17.45
CA ASP A 82 6.42 -6.03 16.99
C ASP A 82 5.28 -6.61 17.87
N LEU A 83 4.94 -7.88 17.65
CA LEU A 83 3.87 -8.58 18.37
C LEU A 83 4.39 -9.44 19.55
N ASN A 84 5.68 -9.38 19.87
CA ASN A 84 6.26 -10.22 20.92
C ASN A 84 5.95 -9.70 22.32
N ASP A 85 5.78 -8.38 22.46
CA ASP A 85 5.33 -7.75 23.70
C ASP A 85 3.80 -7.65 23.73
N MET A 86 3.16 -8.52 24.52
CA MET A 86 1.69 -8.55 24.63
C MET A 86 1.10 -7.22 25.09
N TRP A 87 1.85 -6.40 25.83
CA TRP A 87 1.38 -5.10 26.30
C TRP A 87 1.38 -4.03 25.20
N LYS A 88 2.10 -4.27 24.09
CA LYS A 88 2.22 -3.36 22.95
C LYS A 88 1.45 -3.81 21.72
N ILE A 89 0.67 -4.88 21.79
CA ILE A 89 -0.10 -5.37 20.63
C ILE A 89 -0.97 -4.24 20.04
N GLY A 90 -1.72 -3.50 20.86
CA GLY A 90 -2.55 -2.40 20.37
C GLY A 90 -1.75 -1.31 19.64
N GLU A 91 -0.59 -0.94 20.18
CA GLU A 91 0.33 0.01 19.56
C GLU A 91 0.92 -0.54 18.26
N SER A 92 1.32 -1.81 18.23
CA SER A 92 1.82 -2.50 17.03
C SER A 92 0.77 -2.49 15.92
N LEU A 93 -0.47 -2.87 16.23
CA LEU A 93 -1.57 -2.89 15.27
C LEU A 93 -1.80 -1.49 14.69
N TYR A 94 -1.90 -0.47 15.55
CA TYR A 94 -2.15 0.90 15.13
C TYR A 94 -0.97 1.50 14.34
N CYS A 95 0.26 1.34 14.82
CA CYS A 95 1.44 1.95 14.22
C CYS A 95 1.77 1.34 12.86
N ASN A 96 1.78 0.01 12.75
CA ASN A 96 2.14 -0.66 11.49
C ASN A 96 1.07 -0.45 10.40
N HIS A 97 -0.21 -0.60 10.76
CA HIS A 97 -1.33 -0.36 9.83
C HIS A 97 -1.45 1.14 9.48
N GLY A 98 -1.33 2.01 10.48
CA GLY A 98 -1.41 3.45 10.33
C GLY A 98 -0.22 4.08 9.60
N ARG A 99 0.91 3.37 9.47
CA ARG A 99 2.05 3.88 8.71
C ARG A 99 1.67 4.24 7.27
N ALA A 100 0.69 3.55 6.67
CA ALA A 100 0.29 3.81 5.29
C ALA A 100 -0.14 5.26 5.04
N TYR A 101 -0.96 5.85 5.92
CA TYR A 101 -1.40 7.24 5.73
C TYR A 101 -0.29 8.25 6.06
N HIS A 102 0.64 7.91 6.94
CA HIS A 102 1.81 8.75 7.21
C HIS A 102 2.75 8.85 6.01
N LEU A 103 3.05 7.71 5.37
CA LEU A 103 3.89 7.68 4.17
C LEU A 103 3.19 8.41 3.01
N PHE A 104 1.89 8.19 2.81
CA PHE A 104 1.14 8.92 1.79
C PHE A 104 1.08 10.44 2.05
N ALA A 105 0.95 10.86 3.31
CA ALA A 105 0.98 12.28 3.65
C ALA A 105 2.35 12.92 3.32
N GLU A 106 3.44 12.22 3.59
CA GLU A 106 4.79 12.70 3.26
C GLU A 106 5.03 12.76 1.75
N SER A 107 4.53 11.78 0.98
CA SER A 107 4.67 11.80 -0.47
C SER A 107 3.99 13.03 -1.09
N ILE A 108 2.88 13.52 -0.53
CA ILE A 108 2.22 14.73 -1.04
C ILE A 108 3.15 15.96 -0.98
N VAL A 109 4.04 16.03 0.01
CA VAL A 109 4.93 17.19 0.23
C VAL A 109 6.27 17.04 -0.49
N ASN A 110 6.68 15.81 -0.78
CA ASN A 110 7.94 15.51 -1.45
C ASN A 110 7.72 14.54 -2.61
N ASP A 111 7.77 15.06 -3.83
CA ASP A 111 7.56 14.32 -5.09
C ASP A 111 8.69 13.32 -5.41
N LYS A 112 9.79 13.37 -4.65
CA LYS A 112 10.89 12.41 -4.71
C LYS A 112 10.91 11.46 -3.50
N ALA A 113 9.94 11.57 -2.59
CA ALA A 113 9.83 10.63 -1.48
C ALA A 113 9.53 9.23 -2.01
N PHE A 114 10.14 8.24 -1.36
CA PHE A 114 9.84 6.82 -1.60
C PHE A 114 10.02 6.37 -3.04
N LYS A 115 11.20 6.66 -3.62
CA LYS A 115 11.66 5.98 -4.84
C LYS A 115 11.58 4.48 -4.61
N SER A 116 10.91 3.76 -5.51
CA SER A 116 10.66 2.34 -5.37
C SER A 116 11.43 1.52 -6.40
N VAL A 117 11.65 0.25 -6.07
CA VAL A 117 12.16 -0.76 -6.97
C VAL A 117 11.05 -1.75 -7.29
N LYS A 118 11.03 -2.22 -8.53
CA LYS A 118 10.01 -3.16 -9.01
C LYS A 118 10.40 -4.59 -8.65
N CYS A 119 9.39 -5.37 -8.28
CA CYS A 119 9.52 -6.74 -7.82
C CYS A 119 8.73 -7.68 -8.75
N LYS A 120 9.19 -8.92 -8.91
CA LYS A 120 8.46 -9.93 -9.69
C LYS A 120 7.31 -10.54 -8.90
N SER A 121 7.34 -10.45 -7.57
CA SER A 121 6.32 -11.03 -6.69
C SER A 121 6.28 -10.33 -5.33
N VAL A 122 5.17 -10.54 -4.61
CA VAL A 122 5.02 -10.07 -3.21
C VAL A 122 6.09 -10.71 -2.34
N GLN A 123 6.42 -11.98 -2.56
CA GLN A 123 7.45 -12.67 -1.80
C GLN A 123 8.82 -12.00 -1.92
N GLU A 124 9.16 -11.50 -3.10
CA GLU A 124 10.41 -10.77 -3.35
C GLU A 124 10.43 -9.42 -2.61
N ALA A 125 9.29 -8.72 -2.57
CA ALA A 125 9.12 -7.51 -1.79
C ALA A 125 9.26 -7.77 -0.28
N VAL A 126 8.59 -8.81 0.24
CA VAL A 126 8.66 -9.24 1.65
C VAL A 126 10.09 -9.53 2.08
N VAL A 127 10.86 -10.26 1.25
CA VAL A 127 12.26 -10.61 1.57
C VAL A 127 13.27 -9.57 1.11
N SER A 128 12.82 -8.40 0.64
CA SER A 128 13.66 -7.28 0.22
C SER A 128 14.69 -7.63 -0.86
N LYS A 129 14.30 -8.46 -1.85
CA LYS A 129 15.19 -8.96 -2.92
C LYS A 129 14.87 -8.40 -4.30
N CYS A 130 14.09 -7.33 -4.39
CA CYS A 130 13.74 -6.70 -5.66
C CYS A 130 14.97 -6.08 -6.31
N THR A 131 15.22 -6.39 -7.60
CA THR A 131 16.42 -5.94 -8.32
C THR A 131 16.13 -5.04 -9.52
N GLU A 132 14.86 -4.84 -9.89
CA GLU A 132 14.50 -4.02 -11.06
C GLU A 132 14.38 -2.56 -10.63
N GLU A 133 15.37 -1.74 -11.00
CA GLU A 133 15.33 -0.29 -10.80
C GLU A 133 14.09 0.32 -11.46
N SER A 134 13.54 1.36 -10.85
CA SER A 134 12.40 2.09 -11.40
C SER A 134 12.43 3.57 -11.01
N ASP A 135 11.82 4.42 -11.83
CA ASP A 135 11.55 5.82 -11.49
C ASP A 135 10.11 6.03 -11.02
N VAL A 136 9.52 5.00 -10.40
CA VAL A 136 8.19 5.04 -9.78
C VAL A 136 8.35 5.46 -8.33
N TYR A 137 7.72 6.56 -7.94
CA TYR A 137 7.73 7.11 -6.59
C TYR A 137 6.35 6.93 -5.97
N MET A 138 6.28 6.30 -4.80
CA MET A 138 4.98 6.06 -4.15
C MET A 138 4.23 7.40 -3.97
N GLY A 139 2.95 7.39 -4.32
CA GLY A 139 2.06 8.55 -4.21
C GLY A 139 2.12 9.54 -5.38
N GLN A 140 3.09 9.39 -6.30
CA GLN A 140 3.33 10.34 -7.39
C GLN A 140 2.77 9.88 -8.72
N TYR A 141 1.55 10.33 -9.05
CA TYR A 141 0.86 9.98 -10.28
C TYR A 141 1.72 10.21 -11.54
N ASP A 142 2.41 11.35 -11.61
CA ASP A 142 3.22 11.74 -12.77
C ASP A 142 4.43 10.81 -12.99
N SER A 143 4.87 10.10 -11.95
CA SER A 143 5.95 9.13 -12.05
C SER A 143 5.51 7.79 -12.66
N TYR A 144 4.20 7.51 -12.71
CA TYR A 144 3.71 6.17 -13.00
C TYR A 144 3.92 5.78 -14.46
N ASN A 145 3.75 6.66 -15.47
CA ASN A 145 4.12 6.35 -16.86
C ASN A 145 3.65 4.97 -17.37
N ASN A 146 2.41 4.56 -17.09
CA ASN A 146 1.85 3.21 -17.33
C ASN A 146 2.44 2.07 -16.48
N ALA A 147 3.08 2.40 -15.36
CA ALA A 147 3.58 1.46 -14.36
C ALA A 147 2.46 0.55 -13.88
N LYS A 148 2.81 -0.73 -13.78
CA LYS A 148 1.97 -1.77 -13.20
C LYS A 148 2.83 -2.75 -12.42
N GLY A 149 2.21 -3.45 -11.48
CA GLY A 149 2.82 -4.53 -10.72
C GLY A 149 3.23 -4.12 -9.32
N ILE A 150 4.23 -4.82 -8.80
CA ILE A 150 4.60 -4.81 -7.39
C ILE A 150 5.87 -3.99 -7.21
N TYR A 151 5.86 -3.11 -6.22
CA TYR A 151 6.96 -2.21 -5.91
C TYR A 151 7.31 -2.31 -4.43
N TYR A 152 8.58 -2.07 -4.12
CA TYR A 152 9.13 -2.10 -2.77
C TYR A 152 9.97 -0.85 -2.54
N PHE A 153 9.94 -0.33 -1.33
CA PHE A 153 10.87 0.71 -0.89
C PHE A 153 11.10 0.60 0.63
N LYS A 154 12.19 1.20 1.10
CA LYS A 154 12.53 1.28 2.53
C LYS A 154 12.22 2.68 3.08
N THR A 155 12.02 2.76 4.38
CA THR A 155 11.79 4.02 5.09
C THR A 155 12.64 4.10 6.36
N ARG A 156 12.78 5.32 6.90
CA ARG A 156 13.22 5.58 8.28
C ARG A 156 12.13 5.23 9.28
N ASP A 157 12.50 5.22 10.55
CA ASP A 157 11.62 4.95 11.69
C ASP A 157 10.77 6.15 12.12
N ARG A 158 11.22 7.37 11.81
CA ARG A 158 10.58 8.65 12.15
C ARG A 158 10.51 9.61 10.94
N PRO A 159 9.57 10.57 10.94
CA PRO A 159 9.49 11.58 9.89
C PRO A 159 10.75 12.47 9.83
N PRO A 160 11.13 12.96 8.63
CA PRO A 160 10.67 12.47 7.34
C PRO A 160 11.11 11.01 7.14
N PHE A 161 10.20 10.16 6.68
CA PHE A 161 10.40 8.73 6.53
C PHE A 161 11.18 8.37 5.26
N THR A 162 11.24 9.24 4.26
CA THR A 162 12.05 9.03 3.05
C THR A 162 13.53 8.84 3.41
N LEU A 163 14.23 7.97 2.70
CA LEU A 163 15.69 7.80 2.83
C LEU A 163 16.46 8.89 2.08
#